data_AF-A0A6J3KI70-F1
#
_entry.id   AF-A0A6J3KI70-F1
#
_cell.length_a   1.000
_cell.length_b   1.000
_cell.length_c   1.000
_cell.angle_alpha   90.00
_cell.angle_beta   90.00
_cell.angle_gamma   90.00
#
_symmetry.space_group_name_H-M   'P 1'
#
loop_
_entity.id
_entity.type
_entity.pdbx_description
1 polymer ?
#
loop_
_entity_poly.entity_id
_entity_poly.type
_entity_poly.pdbx_seq_one_letter_code
_entity_poly.pdbx_strand_id
1 'polypeptide(L)'
;MAKEVHKCLINYFSQLEKVDCKWNELSEEAKRPLHALRNQSEQLRLVISEVDDAELCKVDELRERLIFKILMGIDNELTLLFNILTRFNNINQDLKNRLNNLEDARSKVSLDEGTMKELINGTPYRPRLNLLLEWAIEAFNYYHELYLLINGNVKQFNYKDEDTIENLTKSFVEDRFKRAQIERILYFTQFLIKESLR
;
A
#
# COMPACT_ATOMS: atom_id res chain seq x y z
N MET A 1 26.26 -19.83 9.16
CA MET A 1 25.56 -18.53 9.24
C MET A 1 25.19 -17.99 7.85
N ALA A 2 25.96 -18.29 6.79
CA ALA A 2 25.55 -18.07 5.39
C ALA A 2 24.14 -18.58 5.02
N LYS A 3 23.79 -19.78 5.51
CA LYS A 3 22.44 -20.37 5.35
C LYS A 3 21.33 -19.52 5.98
N GLU A 4 21.62 -18.78 7.04
CA GLU A 4 20.63 -17.94 7.72
C GLU A 4 20.33 -16.67 6.91
N VAL A 5 21.36 -16.01 6.36
CA VAL A 5 21.18 -14.88 5.45
C VAL A 5 20.37 -15.30 4.22
N HIS A 6 20.72 -16.45 3.64
CA HIS A 6 19.99 -17.00 2.50
C HIS A 6 18.52 -17.31 2.82
N LYS A 7 18.24 -17.90 3.99
CA LYS A 7 16.88 -18.09 4.49
C LYS A 7 16.13 -16.78 4.69
N CYS A 8 16.76 -15.74 5.24
CA CYS A 8 16.16 -14.42 5.37
C CYS A 8 15.87 -13.78 4.01
N LEU A 9 16.74 -13.95 3.01
CA LEU A 9 16.47 -13.49 1.63
C LEU A 9 15.24 -14.17 1.05
N ILE A 10 15.14 -15.51 1.14
CA ILE A 10 13.96 -16.26 0.68
C ILE A 10 12.71 -15.74 1.38
N ASN A 11 12.75 -15.61 2.71
CA ASN A 11 11.63 -15.16 3.51
C ASN A 11 11.17 -13.74 3.17
N TYR A 12 12.11 -12.83 2.89
CA TYR A 12 11.82 -11.46 2.51
C TYR A 12 11.18 -11.40 1.11
N PHE A 13 11.83 -11.97 0.09
CA PHE A 13 11.34 -11.86 -1.29
C PHE A 13 10.06 -12.67 -1.55
N SER A 14 9.86 -13.78 -0.83
CA SER A 14 8.56 -14.48 -0.85
C SER A 14 7.45 -13.65 -0.21
N GLN A 15 7.77 -12.82 0.80
CA GLN A 15 6.79 -11.90 1.36
C GLN A 15 6.55 -10.72 0.43
N LEU A 16 7.58 -10.21 -0.23
CA LEU A 16 7.45 -9.11 -1.19
C LEU A 16 6.46 -9.46 -2.31
N GLU A 17 6.52 -10.67 -2.86
CA GLU A 17 5.54 -11.15 -3.85
C GLU A 17 4.11 -11.15 -3.29
N LYS A 18 3.92 -11.62 -2.04
CA LYS A 18 2.61 -11.59 -1.38
C LYS A 18 2.11 -10.17 -1.14
N VAL A 19 3.00 -9.25 -0.78
CA VAL A 19 2.68 -7.82 -0.62
C VAL A 19 2.22 -7.26 -1.95
N ASP A 20 2.91 -7.53 -3.05
CA ASP A 20 2.54 -7.07 -4.40
C ASP A 20 1.13 -7.51 -4.79
N CYS A 21 0.86 -8.82 -4.70
CA CYS A 21 -0.47 -9.35 -4.96
C CYS A 21 -1.53 -8.71 -4.06
N LYS A 22 -1.25 -8.63 -2.76
CA LYS A 22 -2.23 -8.10 -1.80
C LYS A 22 -2.45 -6.60 -1.96
N TRP A 23 -1.43 -5.86 -2.36
CA TRP A 23 -1.50 -4.43 -2.60
C TRP A 23 -2.46 -4.13 -3.76
N ASN A 24 -2.32 -4.89 -4.85
CA ASN A 24 -3.22 -4.80 -6.00
C ASN A 24 -4.66 -5.12 -5.63
N GLU A 25 -4.89 -6.21 -4.89
CA GLU A 25 -6.24 -6.57 -4.41
C GLU A 25 -6.87 -5.46 -3.56
N LEU A 26 -6.13 -4.92 -2.60
CA LEU A 26 -6.62 -3.85 -1.71
C LEU A 26 -6.89 -2.55 -2.47
N SER A 27 -6.06 -2.22 -3.46
CA SER A 27 -6.23 -1.05 -4.31
C SER A 27 -7.49 -1.17 -5.18
N GLU A 28 -7.77 -2.36 -5.71
CA GLU A 28 -9.03 -2.64 -6.41
C GLU A 28 -10.24 -2.57 -5.48
N GLU A 29 -10.15 -3.17 -4.28
CA GLU A 29 -11.21 -3.10 -3.26
C GLU A 29 -11.54 -1.63 -2.87
N ALA A 30 -10.54 -0.73 -2.87
CA ALA A 30 -10.70 0.67 -2.52
C ALA A 30 -11.46 1.50 -3.57
N LYS A 31 -11.52 1.07 -4.83
CA LYS A 31 -12.19 1.84 -5.91
C LYS A 31 -13.66 2.12 -5.61
N ARG A 32 -14.37 1.11 -5.08
CA ARG A 32 -15.79 1.24 -4.74
C ARG A 32 -16.04 2.33 -3.68
N PRO A 33 -15.44 2.27 -2.47
CA PRO A 33 -15.68 3.30 -1.46
C PRO A 33 -15.17 4.67 -1.90
N LEU A 34 -14.08 4.78 -2.67
CA LEU A 34 -13.62 6.07 -3.22
C LEU A 34 -14.66 6.70 -4.15
N HIS A 35 -15.23 5.91 -5.07
CA HIS A 35 -16.27 6.39 -5.97
C HIS A 35 -17.54 6.79 -5.22
N ALA A 36 -17.96 6.00 -4.22
CA ALA A 36 -19.11 6.31 -3.38
C ALA A 36 -18.90 7.60 -2.58
N LEU A 37 -17.72 7.80 -1.98
CA LEU A 37 -17.35 9.02 -1.26
C LEU A 37 -17.41 10.25 -2.14
N ARG A 38 -16.89 10.17 -3.38
CA ARG A 38 -16.98 11.26 -4.35
C ARG A 38 -18.43 11.67 -4.58
N ASN A 39 -19.28 10.70 -4.91
CA ASN A 39 -20.68 10.95 -5.24
C ASN A 39 -21.46 11.50 -4.04
N GLN A 40 -21.29 10.91 -2.84
CA GLN A 40 -22.00 11.35 -1.65
C GLN A 40 -21.55 12.74 -1.19
N SER A 41 -20.25 13.05 -1.31
CA SER A 41 -19.74 14.38 -0.97
C SER A 41 -20.25 15.44 -1.95
N GLU A 42 -20.34 15.12 -3.24
CA GLU A 42 -20.97 15.99 -4.24
C GLU A 42 -22.44 16.23 -3.93
N GLN A 43 -23.21 15.16 -3.67
CA GLN A 43 -24.62 15.27 -3.26
C GLN A 43 -24.79 16.15 -2.02
N LEU A 44 -23.92 15.99 -1.02
CA LEU A 44 -23.96 16.80 0.18
C LEU A 44 -23.74 18.29 -0.13
N ARG A 45 -22.74 18.61 -0.95
CA ARG A 45 -22.48 19.99 -1.37
C ARG A 45 -23.69 20.59 -2.10
N LEU A 46 -24.31 19.82 -2.99
CA LEU A 46 -25.51 20.25 -3.72
C LEU A 46 -26.68 20.54 -2.78
N VAL A 47 -27.02 19.61 -1.88
CA VAL A 47 -28.12 19.76 -0.90
C VAL A 47 -27.88 20.94 0.06
N ILE A 48 -26.62 21.21 0.42
CA ILE A 48 -26.27 22.37 1.25
C ILE A 48 -26.37 23.67 0.43
N SER A 49 -26.03 23.64 -0.85
CA SER A 49 -26.08 24.82 -1.73
C SER A 49 -27.48 25.17 -2.24
N GLU A 50 -28.48 24.31 -2.07
CA GLU A 50 -29.86 24.61 -2.48
C GLU A 50 -30.40 25.85 -1.76
N VAL A 51 -31.07 26.70 -2.55
CA VAL A 51 -31.76 27.92 -2.11
C VAL A 51 -33.03 27.54 -1.37
N ASP A 52 -33.42 28.32 -0.36
CA ASP A 52 -34.58 28.04 0.52
C ASP A 52 -35.93 27.87 -0.22
N ASP A 53 -36.02 28.26 -1.49
CA ASP A 53 -37.20 28.09 -2.35
C ASP A 53 -37.33 26.71 -3.02
N ALA A 54 -36.32 25.85 -2.90
CA ALA A 54 -36.35 24.49 -3.42
C ALA A 54 -37.48 23.66 -2.77
N GLU A 55 -38.13 22.77 -3.51
CA GLU A 55 -39.21 21.93 -2.96
C GLU A 55 -38.78 21.09 -1.76
N LEU A 56 -37.49 20.71 -1.71
CA LEU A 56 -36.88 20.01 -0.59
C LEU A 56 -36.92 20.81 0.72
N CYS A 57 -36.84 22.15 0.62
CA CYS A 57 -36.89 23.09 1.75
C CYS A 57 -38.34 23.39 2.21
N LYS A 58 -39.36 23.03 1.41
CA LYS A 58 -40.77 23.28 1.73
C LYS A 58 -41.40 22.20 2.62
N VAL A 59 -40.70 21.08 2.81
CA VAL A 59 -41.13 20.00 3.70
C VAL A 59 -40.27 20.05 4.95
N ASP A 60 -40.92 20.26 6.10
CA ASP A 60 -40.25 20.32 7.40
C ASP A 60 -39.32 19.11 7.59
N GLU A 61 -38.08 19.40 8.00
CA GLU A 61 -37.04 18.43 8.35
C GLU A 61 -36.55 17.50 7.23
N LEU A 62 -37.11 17.59 6.01
CA LEU A 62 -36.75 16.67 4.91
C LEU A 62 -35.29 16.86 4.48
N ARG A 63 -34.86 18.13 4.39
CA ARG A 63 -33.48 18.52 4.04
C ARG A 63 -32.49 18.00 5.08
N GLU A 64 -32.78 18.22 6.36
CA GLU A 64 -31.95 17.77 7.49
C GLU A 64 -31.83 16.24 7.50
N ARG A 65 -32.93 15.53 7.28
CA ARG A 65 -32.94 14.06 7.19
C ARG A 65 -32.14 13.55 6.00
N LEU A 66 -32.17 14.24 4.86
CA LEU A 66 -31.36 13.89 3.70
C LEU A 66 -29.87 14.12 3.97
N ILE A 67 -29.50 15.28 4.51
CA ILE A 67 -28.12 15.60 4.92
C ILE A 67 -27.60 14.53 5.88
N PHE A 68 -28.37 14.18 6.90
CA PHE A 68 -27.99 13.15 7.86
C PHE A 68 -27.73 11.80 7.19
N LYS A 69 -28.60 11.36 6.27
CA LYS A 69 -28.42 10.10 5.54
C LYS A 69 -27.16 10.12 4.67
N ILE A 70 -26.86 11.23 4.01
CA ILE A 70 -25.66 11.37 3.19
C ILE A 70 -24.40 11.30 4.06
N LEU A 71 -24.39 12.00 5.20
CA LEU A 71 -23.29 11.96 6.17
C LEU A 71 -23.05 10.55 6.72
N MET A 72 -24.12 9.82 7.07
CA MET A 72 -24.02 8.41 7.46
C MET A 72 -23.45 7.54 6.33
N GLY A 73 -23.82 7.82 5.08
CA GLY A 73 -23.24 7.18 3.91
C GLY A 73 -21.72 7.39 3.82
N ILE A 74 -21.27 8.64 3.95
CA ILE A 74 -19.85 9.01 3.93
C ILE A 74 -19.08 8.29 5.05
N ASP A 75 -19.63 8.25 6.27
CA ASP A 75 -19.01 7.58 7.41
C ASP A 75 -18.83 6.07 7.20
N ASN A 76 -19.81 5.41 6.58
CA ASN A 76 -19.71 4.00 6.22
C ASN A 76 -18.58 3.76 5.20
N GLU A 77 -18.47 4.59 4.17
CA GLU A 77 -17.43 4.44 3.15
C GLU A 77 -16.03 4.76 3.71
N LEU A 78 -15.91 5.75 4.60
CA LEU A 78 -14.66 6.03 5.33
C LEU A 78 -14.26 4.84 6.22
N THR A 79 -15.21 4.21 6.90
CA THR A 79 -14.96 2.99 7.69
C THR A 79 -14.38 1.87 6.82
N LEU A 80 -14.92 1.67 5.62
CA LEU A 80 -14.36 0.71 4.66
C LEU A 80 -12.92 1.07 4.25
N LEU A 81 -12.63 2.34 3.97
CA LEU A 81 -11.28 2.80 3.67
C LEU A 81 -10.31 2.62 4.85
N PHE A 82 -10.73 2.88 6.08
CA PHE A 82 -9.90 2.66 7.27
C PHE A 82 -9.56 1.18 7.48
N ASN A 83 -10.49 0.28 7.18
CA ASN A 83 -10.24 -1.16 7.20
C ASN A 83 -9.21 -1.56 6.14
N ILE A 84 -9.30 -1.01 4.93
CA ILE A 84 -8.32 -1.21 3.86
C ILE A 84 -6.95 -0.67 4.26
N LEU A 85 -6.88 0.55 4.81
CA LEU A 85 -5.64 1.15 5.32
C LEU A 85 -4.98 0.32 6.41
N THR A 86 -5.77 -0.25 7.31
CA THR A 86 -5.27 -1.15 8.36
C THR A 86 -4.63 -2.40 7.74
N ARG A 87 -5.24 -2.97 6.70
CA ARG A 87 -4.68 -4.11 5.96
C ARG A 87 -3.40 -3.74 5.21
N PHE A 88 -3.34 -2.57 4.56
CA PHE A 88 -2.10 -2.05 3.97
C PHE A 88 -0.98 -1.90 5.00
N ASN A 89 -1.29 -1.31 6.16
CA ASN A 89 -0.30 -1.18 7.23
C ASN A 89 0.21 -2.55 7.70
N ASN A 90 -0.70 -3.51 7.94
CA ASN A 90 -0.32 -4.83 8.42
C ASN A 90 0.63 -5.57 7.47
N ILE A 91 0.36 -5.54 6.15
CA ILE A 91 1.25 -6.17 5.17
C ILE A 91 2.61 -5.44 5.07
N ASN A 92 2.62 -4.10 5.20
CA ASN A 92 3.85 -3.32 5.23
C ASN A 92 4.69 -3.59 6.48
N GLN A 93 4.07 -3.72 7.65
CA GLN A 93 4.78 -4.05 8.89
C GLN A 93 5.37 -5.46 8.82
N ASP A 94 4.67 -6.45 8.26
CA ASP A 94 5.24 -7.79 8.09
C ASP A 94 6.46 -7.77 7.16
N LEU A 95 6.40 -7.00 6.05
CA LEU A 95 7.54 -6.82 5.16
C LEU A 95 8.72 -6.14 5.87
N LYS A 96 8.45 -5.08 6.65
CA LYS A 96 9.46 -4.39 7.46
C LYS A 96 10.14 -5.32 8.46
N ASN A 97 9.37 -6.14 9.17
CA ASN A 97 9.91 -7.09 10.13
C ASN A 97 10.87 -8.08 9.45
N ARG A 98 10.54 -8.55 8.25
CA ARG A 98 11.40 -9.44 7.46
C ARG A 98 12.65 -8.72 6.95
N LEU A 99 12.55 -7.44 6.59
CA LEU A 99 13.71 -6.62 6.23
C LEU A 99 14.67 -6.49 7.42
N ASN A 100 14.15 -6.13 8.59
CA ASN A 100 14.96 -6.04 9.81
C ASN A 100 15.65 -7.38 10.12
N ASN A 101 14.93 -8.50 10.00
CA ASN A 101 15.51 -9.84 10.20
C ASN A 101 16.62 -10.16 9.19
N LEU A 102 16.50 -9.68 7.95
CA LEU A 102 17.52 -9.83 6.91
C LEU A 102 18.76 -8.99 7.23
N GLU A 103 18.57 -7.74 7.64
CA GLU A 103 19.66 -6.84 8.06
C GLU A 103 20.40 -7.39 9.29
N ASP A 104 19.65 -7.89 10.27
CA ASP A 104 20.18 -8.54 11.47
C ASP A 104 20.95 -9.82 11.16
N ALA A 105 20.43 -10.65 10.24
CA ALA A 105 21.14 -11.85 9.81
C ALA A 105 22.43 -11.48 9.07
N ARG A 106 22.38 -10.45 8.22
CA ARG A 106 23.52 -9.98 7.44
C ARG A 106 24.63 -9.41 8.32
N SER A 107 24.30 -8.66 9.38
CA SER A 107 25.27 -8.03 10.28
C SER A 107 26.08 -9.04 11.12
N LYS A 108 25.52 -10.23 11.36
CA LYS A 108 26.14 -11.31 12.13
C LYS A 108 27.11 -12.19 11.33
N VAL A 109 27.22 -11.99 10.01
CA VAL A 109 28.03 -12.82 9.11
C VAL A 109 29.26 -12.08 8.61
N SER A 110 30.43 -12.69 8.77
CA SER A 110 31.67 -12.20 8.17
C SER A 110 31.66 -12.41 6.65
N LEU A 111 32.08 -11.39 5.92
CA LEU A 111 32.22 -11.43 4.46
C LEU A 111 33.37 -12.33 3.98
N ASP A 112 34.31 -12.65 4.87
CA ASP A 112 35.52 -13.43 4.53
C ASP A 112 35.28 -14.95 4.63
N GLU A 113 34.10 -15.38 5.08
CA GLU A 113 33.75 -16.80 5.12
C GLU A 113 33.65 -17.36 3.68
N GLY A 114 34.44 -18.40 3.39
CA GLY A 114 34.43 -19.06 2.08
C GLY A 114 33.04 -19.57 1.64
N THR A 115 32.16 -19.87 2.60
CA THR A 115 30.77 -20.30 2.34
C THR A 115 29.84 -19.18 1.85
N MET A 116 30.26 -17.91 1.96
CA MET A 116 29.51 -16.74 1.49
C MET A 116 29.94 -16.27 0.10
N LYS A 117 31.09 -16.73 -0.43
CA LYS A 117 31.68 -16.20 -1.67
C LYS A 117 30.73 -16.27 -2.87
N GLU A 118 29.99 -17.36 -3.04
CA GLU A 118 29.01 -17.49 -4.14
C GLU A 118 27.85 -16.51 -4.00
N LEU A 119 27.35 -16.30 -2.77
CA LEU A 119 26.26 -15.36 -2.51
C LEU A 119 26.73 -13.90 -2.65
N ILE A 120 27.93 -13.60 -2.17
CA ILE A 120 28.54 -12.26 -2.25
C ILE A 120 28.82 -11.88 -3.71
N ASN A 121 29.48 -12.76 -4.46
CA ASN A 121 29.86 -12.48 -5.84
C ASN A 121 28.69 -12.61 -6.81
N GLY A 122 27.67 -13.38 -6.43
CA GLY A 122 26.60 -13.78 -7.33
C GLY A 122 27.06 -14.80 -8.36
N THR A 123 26.16 -15.15 -9.25
CA THR A 123 26.41 -16.01 -10.41
C THR A 123 25.67 -15.43 -11.63
N PRO A 124 25.91 -15.90 -12.87
CA PRO A 124 25.12 -15.46 -14.03
C PRO A 124 23.61 -15.62 -13.87
N TYR A 125 23.16 -16.50 -12.97
CA TYR A 125 21.75 -16.77 -12.67
C TYR A 125 21.29 -16.19 -11.33
N ARG A 126 22.20 -15.58 -10.54
CA ARG A 126 21.92 -15.11 -9.18
C ARG A 126 22.52 -13.73 -8.96
N PRO A 127 21.69 -12.71 -8.66
CA PRO A 127 22.19 -11.40 -8.25
C PRO A 127 23.11 -11.50 -7.04
N ARG A 128 24.15 -10.67 -7.03
CA ARG A 128 25.06 -10.51 -5.90
C ARG A 128 24.32 -10.02 -4.65
N LEU A 129 24.80 -10.41 -3.47
CA LEU A 129 24.16 -10.12 -2.19
C LEU A 129 23.86 -8.64 -1.97
N ASN A 130 24.78 -7.73 -2.28
CA ASN A 130 24.54 -6.29 -2.07
C ASN A 130 23.39 -5.77 -2.93
N LEU A 131 23.27 -6.26 -4.16
CA LEU A 131 22.16 -5.87 -5.06
C LEU A 131 20.82 -6.38 -4.52
N LEU A 132 20.79 -7.60 -3.95
CA LEU A 132 19.59 -8.11 -3.30
C LEU A 132 19.20 -7.28 -2.06
N LEU A 133 20.17 -6.81 -1.28
CA LEU A 133 19.92 -5.96 -0.12
C LEU A 133 19.43 -4.56 -0.55
N GLU A 134 20.05 -3.97 -1.57
CA GLU A 134 19.60 -2.71 -2.19
C GLU A 134 18.14 -2.83 -2.65
N TRP A 135 17.81 -3.88 -3.42
CA TRP A 135 16.45 -4.14 -3.87
C TRP A 135 15.45 -4.39 -2.74
N ALA A 136 15.87 -5.03 -1.64
CA ALA A 136 15.01 -5.22 -0.48
C ALA A 136 14.66 -3.89 0.20
N ILE A 137 15.60 -2.95 0.27
CA ILE A 137 15.35 -1.62 0.82
C ILE A 137 14.47 -0.80 -0.14
N GLU A 138 14.80 -0.80 -1.44
CA GLU A 138 14.02 -0.09 -2.48
C GLU A 138 12.56 -0.56 -2.51
N ALA A 139 12.34 -1.88 -2.50
CA ALA A 139 11.02 -2.45 -2.57
C ALA A 139 10.19 -2.17 -1.30
N PHE A 140 10.81 -2.19 -0.12
CA PHE A 140 10.13 -1.79 1.11
C PHE A 140 9.74 -0.31 1.08
N ASN A 141 10.68 0.57 0.70
CA ASN A 141 10.44 2.01 0.66
C ASN A 141 9.31 2.36 -0.30
N TYR A 142 9.21 1.68 -1.44
CA TYR A 142 8.11 1.87 -2.38
C TYR A 142 6.73 1.69 -1.73
N TYR A 143 6.48 0.53 -1.11
CA TYR A 143 5.18 0.25 -0.49
C TYR A 143 4.95 1.09 0.77
N HIS A 144 6.00 1.44 1.48
CA HIS A 144 5.91 2.33 2.64
C HIS A 144 5.51 3.75 2.23
N GLU A 145 6.13 4.31 1.19
CA GLU A 145 5.80 5.62 0.64
C GLU A 145 4.36 5.67 0.13
N LEU A 146 3.91 4.66 -0.62
CA LEU A 146 2.53 4.56 -1.08
C LEU A 146 1.55 4.55 0.11
N TYR A 147 1.83 3.75 1.15
CA TYR A 147 1.00 3.73 2.35
C TYR A 147 0.93 5.11 3.02
N LEU A 148 2.07 5.77 3.19
CA LEU A 148 2.11 7.10 3.81
C LEU A 148 1.33 8.13 3.00
N LEU A 149 1.42 8.07 1.68
CA LEU A 149 0.67 8.94 0.77
C LEU A 149 -0.84 8.73 0.93
N ILE A 150 -1.32 7.49 0.87
CA ILE A 150 -2.74 7.17 1.01
C ILE A 150 -3.24 7.56 2.40
N ASN A 151 -2.53 7.16 3.46
CA ASN A 151 -2.90 7.47 4.84
C ASN A 151 -2.92 8.98 5.11
N GLY A 152 -1.97 9.73 4.53
CA GLY A 152 -1.93 11.19 4.60
C GLY A 152 -3.17 11.82 3.97
N ASN A 153 -3.55 11.38 2.77
CA ASN A 153 -4.73 11.89 2.07
C ASN A 153 -6.04 11.53 2.79
N VAL A 154 -6.17 10.32 3.34
CA VAL A 154 -7.37 9.95 4.12
C VAL A 154 -7.50 10.82 5.37
N LYS A 155 -6.41 11.18 6.05
CA LYS A 155 -6.45 12.08 7.22
C LYS A 155 -6.81 13.52 6.87
N GLN A 156 -6.52 13.95 5.65
CA GLN A 156 -6.84 15.28 5.14
C GLN A 156 -8.21 15.34 4.45
N PHE A 157 -8.90 14.21 4.32
CA PHE A 157 -10.19 14.13 3.65
C PHE A 157 -11.21 15.07 4.30
N ASN A 158 -11.84 15.89 3.45
CA ASN A 158 -12.89 16.80 3.84
C ASN A 158 -14.02 16.73 2.81
N TYR A 159 -15.16 16.16 3.17
CA TYR A 159 -16.32 16.02 2.27
C TYR A 159 -16.84 17.37 1.71
N LYS A 160 -16.50 18.49 2.34
CA LYS A 160 -16.84 19.84 1.86
C LYS A 160 -15.93 20.33 0.74
N ASP A 161 -14.75 19.72 0.59
CA ASP A 161 -13.70 20.14 -0.34
C ASP A 161 -13.46 19.04 -1.38
N GLU A 162 -13.82 19.36 -2.63
CA GLU A 162 -13.69 18.45 -3.76
C GLU A 162 -12.22 18.06 -4.03
N ASP A 163 -11.28 18.97 -3.80
CA ASP A 163 -9.86 18.73 -4.06
C ASP A 163 -9.32 17.61 -3.16
N THR A 164 -9.81 17.51 -1.92
CA THR A 164 -9.37 16.45 -1.00
C THR A 164 -9.79 15.06 -1.47
N ILE A 165 -10.95 14.93 -2.13
CA ILE A 165 -11.45 13.66 -2.67
C ILE A 165 -10.64 13.25 -3.91
N GLU A 166 -10.35 14.22 -4.77
CA GLU A 166 -9.57 13.99 -5.97
C GLU A 166 -8.12 13.62 -5.62
N ASN A 167 -7.52 14.30 -4.64
CA ASN A 167 -6.18 13.97 -4.13
C ASN A 167 -6.15 12.57 -3.49
N LEU A 168 -7.17 12.23 -2.70
CA LEU A 168 -7.32 10.88 -2.16
C LEU A 168 -7.44 9.84 -3.26
N THR A 169 -8.27 10.07 -4.28
CA THR A 169 -8.43 9.13 -5.41
C THR A 169 -7.11 8.96 -6.18
N LYS A 170 -6.39 10.05 -6.44
CA LYS A 170 -5.08 10.02 -7.11
C LYS A 170 -4.00 9.29 -6.30
N SER A 171 -4.10 9.29 -4.97
CA SER A 171 -3.12 8.59 -4.12
C SER A 171 -3.09 7.07 -4.31
N PHE A 172 -4.15 6.48 -4.87
CA PHE A 172 -4.22 5.06 -5.22
C PHE A 172 -3.68 4.75 -6.63
N VAL A 173 -3.30 5.78 -7.40
CA VAL A 173 -2.71 5.60 -8.73
C VAL A 173 -1.19 5.49 -8.59
N GLU A 174 -0.65 4.33 -8.91
CA GLU A 174 0.79 4.07 -8.83
C GLU A 174 1.58 4.82 -9.92
N ASP A 175 2.78 5.27 -9.56
CA ASP A 175 3.73 5.82 -10.52
C ASP A 175 4.26 4.69 -11.43
N ARG A 176 4.07 4.83 -12.74
CA ARG A 176 4.45 3.81 -13.73
C ARG A 176 5.93 3.47 -13.72
N PHE A 177 6.82 4.44 -13.47
CA PHE A 177 8.26 4.18 -13.44
C PHE A 177 8.65 3.44 -12.17
N LYS A 178 8.13 3.84 -11.01
CA LYS A 178 8.37 3.13 -9.76
C LYS A 178 7.79 1.70 -9.81
N ARG A 179 6.59 1.53 -10.37
CA ARG A 179 5.97 0.20 -10.59
C ARG A 179 6.87 -0.71 -11.43
N ALA A 180 7.39 -0.22 -12.56
CA ALA A 180 8.26 -1.00 -13.43
C ALA A 180 9.57 -1.45 -12.73
N GLN A 181 10.07 -0.67 -11.77
CA GLN A 181 11.23 -1.06 -10.96
C GLN A 181 10.88 -2.22 -10.02
N ILE A 182 9.71 -2.18 -9.38
CA ILE A 182 9.24 -3.28 -8.51
C ILE A 182 9.01 -4.56 -9.30
N GLU A 183 8.39 -4.48 -10.47
CA GLU A 183 8.21 -5.62 -11.36
C GLU A 183 9.54 -6.24 -11.77
N ARG A 184 10.54 -5.41 -12.04
CA ARG A 184 11.90 -5.86 -12.31
C ARG A 184 12.51 -6.59 -11.10
N ILE A 185 12.36 -6.04 -9.89
CA ILE A 185 12.87 -6.68 -8.66
C ILE A 185 12.20 -8.05 -8.47
N LEU A 186 10.86 -8.12 -8.59
CA LEU A 186 10.10 -9.36 -8.45
C LEU A 186 10.54 -10.41 -9.49
N TYR A 187 10.77 -9.99 -10.73
CA TYR A 187 11.23 -10.88 -11.80
C TYR A 187 12.62 -11.46 -11.50
N PHE A 188 13.58 -10.61 -11.11
CA PHE A 188 14.95 -11.06 -10.83
C PHE A 188 15.09 -11.82 -9.51
N THR A 189 14.07 -11.78 -8.64
CA THR A 189 14.09 -12.46 -7.32
C THR A 189 13.20 -13.70 -7.28
N GLN A 190 12.48 -14.00 -8.37
CA GLN A 190 11.57 -15.13 -8.49
C GLN A 190 12.22 -16.50 -8.24
N PHE A 191 13.53 -16.63 -8.49
CA PHE A 191 14.27 -17.84 -8.20
C PHE A 191 14.37 -18.13 -6.68
N LEU A 192 14.48 -17.09 -5.84
CA LEU A 192 14.54 -17.23 -4.38
C LEU A 192 13.25 -17.84 -3.83
N ILE A 193 12.12 -17.50 -4.44
CA ILE A 193 10.80 -18.01 -4.08
C ILE A 193 10.72 -19.53 -4.38
N LYS A 194 11.38 -19.97 -5.44
CA LYS A 194 11.44 -21.38 -5.86
C LYS A 194 12.47 -22.21 -5.08
N GLU A 195 13.45 -21.58 -4.44
CA GLU A 195 14.51 -22.23 -3.64
C GLU A 195 14.01 -22.76 -2.28
N SER A 196 12.73 -23.17 -2.16
CA SER A 196 12.03 -23.59 -0.92
C SER A 196 12.96 -24.10 0.19
N LEU A 197 12.78 -23.58 1.41
CA LEU A 197 13.52 -23.98 2.63
C LEU A 197 13.49 -25.51 2.82
N ARG A 198 14.50 -26.22 2.30
CA ARG A 198 14.79 -27.61 2.64
C ARG A 198 15.57 -27.67 3.94
#